data_AF-A0A6J8CF23-F1
#
_entry.id   AF-A0A6J8CF23-F1
#
_cell.length_a   1.000
_cell.length_b   1.000
_cell.length_c   1.000
_cell.angle_alpha   90.00
_cell.angle_beta   90.00
_cell.angle_gamma   90.00
#
_symmetry.space_group_name_H-M   'P 1'
#
loop_
_entity.id
_entity.type
_entity.pdbx_description
1 polymer ?
#
loop_
_entity_poly.entity_id
_entity_poly.type
_entity_poly.pdbx_seq_one_letter_code
_entity_poly.pdbx_strand_id
1 'polypeptide(L)'
;MRKRLNSQIHAQAIRKLKLDISKKKEKYGTIVESTPQVDELTILLEKCTDKNNILAVTCCNAVVDLVQLGVIEYDFVMRCLLNLVPSAKNLNGIIQAMTALLKLQLAVAINTNQDGTFVSPYTLRLPPHPFITVLNNRPESWPQILQEFSHLCHSENISVRTSCISLMEPFLKFVLLEPQQTLRFLSMRVNLQQTLLHVASEDSVLKFLVKILPCFQVNTPDSLTMTGQFLSELLSIVKSHQELSVLVRFGFSLCLQSTQLQINYSILARSLQNCIVNSKVNIMSDTNIVAIATILSTSPKEYIGPIVNVANWVLKDNSWNPVVIGMLALPTLVLVTIPSVTQTGNKTAQQLEQGIRSLLSTVKKSLIDKETKKQKARLITLLTRNKTIY
;
A
#
# COMPACT_ATOMS: atom_id res chain seq x y z
N MET A 1 43.22 -13.25 11.89
CA MET A 1 44.13 -12.73 10.84
C MET A 1 43.94 -13.40 9.47
N ARG A 2 43.98 -14.74 9.32
CA ARG A 2 43.88 -15.43 8.00
C ARG A 2 42.65 -15.05 7.13
N LYS A 3 41.45 -14.88 7.71
CA LYS A 3 40.25 -14.43 6.95
C LYS A 3 40.40 -13.00 6.37
N ARG A 4 41.09 -12.09 7.07
CA ARG A 4 41.31 -10.70 6.60
C ARG A 4 42.31 -10.67 5.45
N LEU A 5 43.38 -11.45 5.54
CA LEU A 5 44.40 -11.56 4.48
C LEU A 5 43.80 -12.11 3.17
N ASN A 6 42.97 -13.17 3.26
CA ASN A 6 42.26 -13.70 2.09
C ASN A 6 41.27 -12.69 1.48
N SER A 7 40.61 -11.85 2.30
CA SER A 7 39.73 -10.81 1.76
C SER A 7 40.48 -9.72 1.00
N GLN A 8 41.69 -9.37 1.44
CA GLN A 8 42.54 -8.37 0.78
C GLN A 8 43.09 -8.88 -0.56
N ILE A 9 43.53 -10.14 -0.60
CA ILE A 9 44.01 -10.78 -1.83
C ILE A 9 42.89 -10.86 -2.87
N HIS A 10 41.68 -11.27 -2.48
CA HIS A 10 40.54 -11.29 -3.38
C HIS A 10 40.15 -9.89 -3.88
N ALA A 11 40.14 -8.88 -3.01
CA ALA A 11 39.87 -7.51 -3.42
C ALA A 11 40.90 -6.97 -4.43
N GLN A 12 42.18 -7.32 -4.26
CA GLN A 12 43.25 -6.92 -5.19
C GLN A 12 43.12 -7.64 -6.53
N ALA A 13 42.76 -8.92 -6.54
CA ALA A 13 42.48 -9.67 -7.77
C ALA A 13 41.28 -9.09 -8.54
N ILE A 14 40.18 -8.75 -7.84
CA ILE A 14 39.00 -8.12 -8.45
C ILE A 14 39.35 -6.73 -9.02
N ARG A 15 40.16 -5.94 -8.32
CA ARG A 15 40.66 -4.66 -8.85
C ARG A 15 41.45 -4.84 -10.14
N LYS A 16 42.31 -5.86 -10.20
CA LYS A 16 43.09 -6.18 -11.41
C LYS A 16 42.16 -6.57 -12.56
N LEU A 17 41.19 -7.45 -12.32
CA LEU A 17 40.17 -7.82 -13.32
C LEU A 17 39.38 -6.61 -13.82
N LYS A 18 38.96 -5.71 -12.92
CA LYS A 18 38.27 -4.46 -13.29
C LYS A 18 39.11 -3.58 -14.21
N LEU A 19 40.40 -3.43 -13.91
CA LEU A 19 41.34 -2.67 -14.76
C LEU A 19 41.53 -3.32 -16.12
N ASP A 20 41.67 -4.64 -16.17
CA ASP A 20 41.86 -5.38 -17.43
C ASP A 20 40.60 -5.31 -18.32
N ILE A 21 39.39 -5.37 -17.73
CA ILE A 21 38.13 -5.14 -18.46
C ILE A 21 38.03 -3.68 -18.92
N SER A 22 38.46 -2.72 -18.11
CA SER A 22 38.44 -1.29 -18.48
C SER A 22 39.36 -0.99 -19.66
N LYS A 23 40.53 -1.63 -19.74
CA LYS A 23 41.43 -1.52 -20.91
C LYS A 23 40.80 -2.08 -22.19
N LYS A 24 39.95 -3.09 -22.09
CA LYS A 24 39.24 -3.65 -23.25
C LYS A 24 38.19 -2.68 -23.81
N LYS A 25 37.71 -1.71 -23.03
CA LYS A 25 36.87 -0.60 -23.53
C LYS A 25 37.55 0.19 -24.63
N GLU A 26 38.85 0.45 -24.48
CA GLU A 26 39.65 1.20 -25.48
C GLU A 26 39.73 0.45 -26.82
N LYS A 27 39.60 -0.88 -26.79
CA LYS A 27 39.72 -1.75 -27.96
C LYS A 27 38.38 -2.02 -28.66
N TYR A 28 37.29 -2.17 -27.90
CA TYR A 28 35.98 -2.61 -28.44
C TYR A 28 34.84 -1.62 -28.23
N GLY A 29 35.08 -0.47 -27.58
CA GLY A 29 34.03 0.45 -27.14
C GLY A 29 33.30 -0.07 -25.90
N THR A 30 32.07 0.40 -25.68
CA THR A 30 31.21 -0.09 -24.58
C THR A 30 30.84 -1.55 -24.85
N ILE A 31 31.07 -2.42 -23.87
CA ILE A 31 30.78 -3.85 -23.96
C ILE A 31 29.25 -4.04 -23.97
N VAL A 32 28.77 -4.62 -25.07
CA VAL A 32 27.37 -4.96 -25.34
C VAL A 32 27.25 -6.45 -25.67
N GLU A 33 26.03 -6.96 -25.83
CA GLU A 33 25.79 -8.38 -26.12
C GLU A 33 26.43 -8.87 -27.43
N SER A 34 26.61 -7.97 -28.41
CA SER A 34 27.27 -8.28 -29.69
C SER A 34 28.81 -8.20 -29.64
N THR A 35 29.39 -7.80 -28.50
CA THR A 35 30.85 -7.76 -28.32
C THR A 35 31.39 -9.18 -28.18
N PRO A 36 32.55 -9.54 -28.80
CA PRO A 36 33.16 -10.84 -28.61
C PRO A 36 33.41 -11.14 -27.11
N GLN A 37 33.27 -12.40 -26.74
CA GLN A 37 33.30 -12.84 -25.34
C GLN A 37 34.55 -12.34 -24.61
N VAL A 38 34.33 -11.60 -23.52
CA VAL A 38 35.39 -11.11 -22.65
C VAL A 38 35.55 -12.10 -21.50
N ASP A 39 36.58 -12.93 -21.55
CA ASP A 39 36.81 -14.00 -20.58
C ASP A 39 36.88 -13.48 -19.13
N GLU A 40 37.51 -12.33 -18.90
CA GLU A 40 37.65 -11.71 -17.58
C GLU A 40 36.30 -11.26 -17.01
N LEU A 41 35.38 -10.80 -17.88
CA LEU A 41 34.02 -10.46 -17.50
C LEU A 41 33.20 -11.72 -17.18
N THR A 42 33.40 -12.78 -17.97
CA THR A 42 32.76 -14.08 -17.72
C THR A 42 33.19 -14.62 -16.36
N ILE A 43 34.50 -14.61 -16.07
CA ILE A 43 35.05 -15.00 -14.76
C ILE A 43 34.46 -14.14 -13.63
N LEU A 44 34.37 -12.83 -13.83
CA LEU A 44 33.82 -11.93 -12.81
C LEU A 44 32.33 -12.24 -12.52
N LEU A 45 31.53 -12.48 -13.57
CA LEU A 45 30.12 -12.85 -13.46
C LEU A 45 29.93 -14.22 -12.80
N GLU A 46 30.75 -15.22 -13.14
CA GLU A 46 30.73 -16.52 -12.47
C GLU A 46 30.97 -16.38 -10.96
N LYS A 47 31.96 -15.55 -10.58
CA LYS A 47 32.29 -15.29 -9.17
C LYS A 47 31.23 -14.48 -8.42
N CYS A 48 30.26 -13.87 -9.10
CA CYS A 48 29.09 -13.26 -8.45
C CYS A 48 28.19 -14.30 -7.75
N THR A 49 28.26 -15.58 -8.16
CA THR A 49 27.45 -16.68 -7.59
C THR A 49 28.20 -17.53 -6.55
N ASP A 50 29.38 -17.10 -6.12
CA ASP A 50 30.24 -17.87 -5.23
C ASP A 50 29.61 -18.12 -3.85
N LYS A 51 30.02 -19.21 -3.18
CA LYS A 51 29.57 -19.53 -1.81
C LYS A 51 30.03 -18.47 -0.80
N ASN A 52 31.20 -17.86 -1.04
CA ASN A 52 31.72 -16.82 -0.16
C ASN A 52 30.99 -15.50 -0.39
N ASN A 53 30.09 -15.14 0.52
CA ASN A 53 29.28 -13.92 0.46
C ASN A 53 30.11 -12.65 0.23
N ILE A 54 31.28 -12.53 0.87
CA ILE A 54 32.12 -11.33 0.74
C ILE A 54 32.66 -11.22 -0.69
N LEU A 55 33.12 -12.34 -1.26
CA LEU A 55 33.64 -12.38 -2.62
C LEU A 55 32.53 -12.09 -3.63
N ALA A 56 31.39 -12.77 -3.49
CA ALA A 56 30.21 -12.60 -4.35
C ALA A 56 29.75 -11.13 -4.38
N VAL A 57 29.57 -10.50 -3.22
CA VAL A 57 29.18 -9.09 -3.11
C VAL A 57 30.23 -8.17 -3.71
N THR A 58 31.53 -8.43 -3.47
CA THR A 58 32.60 -7.58 -4.03
C THR A 58 32.66 -7.67 -5.55
N CYS A 59 32.46 -8.87 -6.13
CA CYS A 59 32.37 -9.05 -7.57
C CYS A 59 31.13 -8.35 -8.15
N CYS A 60 29.97 -8.48 -7.51
CA CYS A 60 28.74 -7.81 -7.90
C CYS A 60 28.91 -6.28 -7.91
N ASN A 61 29.53 -5.71 -6.87
CA ASN A 61 29.83 -4.27 -6.81
C ASN A 61 30.82 -3.85 -7.92
N ALA A 62 31.84 -4.66 -8.21
CA ALA A 62 32.76 -4.37 -9.30
C ALA A 62 32.07 -4.34 -10.67
N VAL A 63 31.09 -5.20 -10.90
CA VAL A 63 30.25 -5.20 -12.11
C VAL A 63 29.42 -3.91 -12.18
N VAL A 64 28.79 -3.49 -11.09
CA VAL A 64 28.03 -2.23 -11.03
C VAL A 64 28.92 -1.03 -11.32
N ASP A 65 30.13 -0.99 -10.74
CA ASP A 65 31.09 0.09 -11.00
C ASP A 65 31.48 0.17 -12.48
N LEU A 66 31.62 -0.97 -13.17
CA LEU A 66 31.94 -1.01 -14.59
C LEU A 66 30.81 -0.41 -15.45
N VAL A 67 29.55 -0.61 -15.04
CA VAL A 67 28.39 0.05 -15.66
C VAL A 67 28.41 1.56 -15.39
N GLN A 68 28.68 1.97 -14.15
CA GLN A 68 28.76 3.38 -13.79
C GLN A 68 29.88 4.13 -14.55
N LEU A 69 31.00 3.47 -14.85
CA LEU A 69 32.09 3.99 -15.68
C LEU A 69 31.80 3.92 -17.20
N GLY A 70 30.63 3.42 -17.60
CA GLY A 70 30.23 3.24 -19.00
C GLY A 70 31.12 2.26 -19.76
N VAL A 71 31.76 1.33 -19.07
CA VAL A 71 32.58 0.25 -19.67
C VAL A 71 31.67 -0.84 -20.22
N ILE A 72 30.58 -1.15 -19.51
CA ILE A 72 29.60 -2.18 -19.86
C ILE A 72 28.21 -1.55 -19.90
N GLU A 73 27.37 -1.98 -20.84
CA GLU A 73 25.99 -1.55 -20.96
C GLU A 73 25.10 -2.06 -19.81
N TYR A 74 24.19 -1.20 -19.34
CA TYR A 74 23.21 -1.50 -18.30
C TYR A 74 22.35 -2.74 -18.61
N ASP A 75 21.70 -2.76 -19.78
CA ASP A 75 20.74 -3.79 -20.15
C ASP A 75 21.40 -5.16 -20.31
N PHE A 76 22.64 -5.18 -20.79
CA PHE A 76 23.45 -6.39 -20.85
C PHE A 76 23.72 -6.94 -19.44
N VAL A 77 24.21 -6.11 -18.52
CA VAL A 77 24.51 -6.56 -17.15
C VAL A 77 23.26 -7.00 -16.40
N MET A 78 22.16 -6.24 -16.50
CA MET A 78 20.90 -6.61 -15.85
C MET A 78 20.41 -7.98 -16.33
N ARG A 79 20.50 -8.27 -17.64
CA ARG A 79 20.18 -9.59 -18.20
C ARG A 79 21.12 -10.69 -17.71
N CYS A 80 22.43 -10.44 -17.67
CA CYS A 80 23.39 -11.39 -17.11
C CYS A 80 23.07 -11.74 -15.65
N LEU A 81 22.84 -10.73 -14.81
CA LEU A 81 22.48 -10.93 -13.41
C LEU A 81 21.18 -11.72 -13.26
N LEU A 82 20.14 -11.41 -14.05
CA LEU A 82 18.88 -12.16 -14.07
C LEU A 82 19.10 -13.64 -14.44
N ASN A 83 19.96 -13.91 -15.43
CA ASN A 83 20.27 -15.27 -15.87
C ASN A 83 21.04 -16.08 -14.82
N LEU A 84 21.77 -15.42 -13.91
CA LEU A 84 22.50 -16.07 -12.81
C LEU A 84 21.59 -16.45 -11.63
N VAL A 85 20.41 -15.85 -11.49
CA VAL A 85 19.51 -16.06 -10.33
C VAL A 85 19.16 -17.53 -10.08
N PRO A 86 18.75 -18.34 -11.09
CA PRO A 86 18.32 -19.71 -10.83
C PRO A 86 19.44 -20.61 -10.29
N SER A 87 20.68 -20.41 -10.74
CA SER A 87 21.84 -21.23 -10.40
C SER A 87 22.68 -20.66 -9.25
N ALA A 88 22.41 -19.43 -8.82
CA ALA A 88 23.17 -18.76 -7.78
C ALA A 88 23.06 -19.47 -6.42
N LYS A 89 24.22 -19.74 -5.82
CA LYS A 89 24.33 -20.26 -4.44
C LYS A 89 24.03 -19.19 -3.40
N ASN A 90 24.28 -17.93 -3.76
CA ASN A 90 24.02 -16.77 -2.92
C ASN A 90 23.43 -15.65 -3.77
N LEU A 91 22.25 -15.18 -3.41
CA LEU A 91 21.50 -14.15 -4.12
C LEU A 91 21.75 -12.73 -3.58
N ASN A 92 22.36 -12.61 -2.40
CA ASN A 92 22.46 -11.32 -1.71
C ASN A 92 23.24 -10.29 -2.55
N GLY A 93 24.41 -10.66 -3.07
CA GLY A 93 25.21 -9.78 -3.93
C GLY A 93 24.49 -9.42 -5.24
N ILE A 94 23.77 -10.36 -5.83
CA ILE A 94 23.02 -10.14 -7.08
C ILE A 94 21.88 -9.15 -6.86
N ILE A 95 21.08 -9.36 -5.79
CA ILE A 95 19.96 -8.48 -5.44
C ILE A 95 20.47 -7.07 -5.13
N GLN A 96 21.57 -6.94 -4.38
CA GLN A 96 22.21 -5.64 -4.11
C GLN A 96 22.70 -4.95 -5.39
N ALA A 97 23.36 -5.69 -6.30
CA ALA A 97 23.79 -5.15 -7.58
C ALA A 97 22.60 -4.71 -8.43
N MET A 98 21.51 -5.49 -8.48
CA MET A 98 20.28 -5.10 -9.17
C MET A 98 19.69 -3.82 -8.59
N THR A 99 19.62 -3.68 -7.26
CA THR A 99 19.17 -2.44 -6.62
C THR A 99 20.06 -1.26 -7.03
N ALA A 100 21.38 -1.45 -7.05
CA ALA A 100 22.32 -0.40 -7.43
C ALA A 100 22.17 0.01 -8.91
N LEU A 101 21.96 -0.97 -9.80
CA LEU A 101 21.65 -0.72 -11.20
C LEU A 101 20.33 0.06 -11.34
N LEU A 102 19.26 -0.35 -10.65
CA LEU A 102 17.98 0.38 -10.66
C LEU A 102 18.14 1.83 -10.17
N LYS A 103 18.99 2.08 -9.16
CA LYS A 103 19.35 3.44 -8.72
C LYS A 103 20.09 4.24 -9.80
N LEU A 104 21.02 3.62 -10.54
CA LEU A 104 21.71 4.26 -11.65
C LEU A 104 20.73 4.65 -12.77
N GLN A 105 19.82 3.75 -13.13
CA GLN A 105 18.78 4.01 -14.13
C GLN A 105 17.87 5.17 -13.70
N LEU A 106 17.47 5.19 -12.43
CA LEU A 106 16.69 6.26 -11.86
C LEU A 106 17.41 7.62 -11.96
N ALA A 107 18.71 7.66 -11.63
CA ALA A 107 19.50 8.88 -11.72
C ALA A 107 19.60 9.40 -13.16
N VAL A 108 19.80 8.51 -14.14
CA VAL A 108 19.83 8.87 -15.57
C VAL A 108 18.47 9.39 -16.04
N ALA A 109 17.38 8.72 -15.67
CA ALA A 109 16.03 9.10 -16.07
C ALA A 109 15.59 10.45 -15.49
N ILE A 110 15.95 10.76 -14.24
CA ILE A 110 15.62 12.05 -13.63
C ILE A 110 16.40 13.19 -14.31
N ASN A 111 17.67 12.98 -14.66
CA ASN A 111 18.49 14.00 -15.31
C ASN A 111 18.08 14.26 -16.78
N THR A 112 17.42 13.30 -17.43
CA THR A 112 17.00 13.41 -18.83
C THR A 112 15.57 13.93 -18.98
N ASN A 113 14.70 13.68 -18.00
CA ASN A 113 13.32 14.17 -18.03
C ASN A 113 13.25 15.65 -17.62
N GLN A 114 12.72 16.48 -18.52
CA GLN A 114 12.56 17.92 -18.31
C GLN A 114 11.67 18.26 -17.09
N ASP A 115 10.69 17.39 -16.81
CA ASP A 115 9.74 17.56 -15.69
C ASP A 115 10.26 16.96 -14.36
N GLY A 116 11.44 16.32 -14.36
CA GLY A 116 12.03 15.66 -13.18
C GLY A 116 11.23 14.46 -12.65
N THR A 117 10.11 14.08 -13.27
CA THR A 117 9.29 12.94 -12.86
C THR A 117 9.85 11.64 -13.42
N PHE A 118 10.09 10.67 -12.55
CA PHE A 118 10.49 9.33 -12.96
C PHE A 118 9.29 8.46 -13.31
N VAL A 119 9.34 7.84 -14.50
CA VAL A 119 8.39 6.80 -14.94
C VAL A 119 9.17 5.48 -15.03
N SER A 120 8.67 4.44 -14.36
CA SER A 120 9.32 3.13 -14.39
C SER A 120 9.27 2.54 -15.81
N PRO A 121 10.39 2.10 -16.38
CA PRO A 121 10.42 1.42 -17.68
C PRO A 121 9.91 -0.02 -17.59
N TYR A 122 9.66 -0.52 -16.38
CA TYR A 122 9.19 -1.86 -16.12
C TYR A 122 7.68 -1.89 -15.96
N THR A 123 7.08 -2.99 -16.39
CA THR A 123 5.67 -3.30 -16.16
C THR A 123 5.55 -4.62 -15.39
N LEU A 124 4.32 -5.12 -15.25
CA LEU A 124 4.07 -6.44 -14.67
C LEU A 124 4.49 -7.59 -15.61
N ARG A 125 4.55 -7.35 -16.93
CA ARG A 125 4.71 -8.40 -17.94
C ARG A 125 5.79 -8.13 -18.98
N LEU A 126 5.87 -6.92 -19.55
CA LEU A 126 6.79 -6.59 -20.65
C LEU A 126 7.40 -5.17 -20.48
N PRO A 127 8.73 -5.07 -20.30
CA PRO A 127 9.53 -6.06 -19.56
C PRO A 127 9.05 -6.15 -18.09
N PRO A 128 9.08 -7.33 -17.45
CA PRO A 128 8.75 -7.44 -16.04
C PRO A 128 9.83 -6.77 -15.19
N HIS A 129 9.45 -6.21 -14.05
CA HIS A 129 10.42 -5.65 -13.11
C HIS A 129 11.44 -6.72 -12.65
N PRO A 130 12.75 -6.42 -12.54
CA PRO A 130 13.78 -7.43 -12.24
C PRO A 130 13.48 -8.27 -10.99
N PHE A 131 12.98 -7.65 -9.91
CA PHE A 131 12.58 -8.39 -8.71
C PHE A 131 11.37 -9.30 -8.86
N ILE A 132 10.47 -9.05 -9.82
CA ILE A 132 9.40 -10.00 -10.15
C ILE A 132 10.03 -11.26 -10.76
N THR A 133 10.97 -11.09 -11.69
CA THR A 133 11.70 -12.20 -12.32
C THR A 133 12.53 -12.97 -11.29
N VAL A 134 13.22 -12.28 -10.37
CA VAL A 134 13.97 -12.93 -9.27
C VAL A 134 13.04 -13.78 -8.41
N LEU A 135 11.91 -13.20 -7.98
CA LEU A 135 10.97 -13.87 -7.09
C LEU A 135 10.31 -15.09 -7.73
N ASN A 136 10.00 -15.03 -9.03
CA ASN A 136 9.46 -16.16 -9.78
C ASN A 136 10.45 -17.34 -9.85
N ASN A 137 11.75 -17.07 -9.96
CA ASN A 137 12.80 -18.10 -10.00
C ASN A 137 13.19 -18.61 -8.61
N ARG A 138 13.28 -17.72 -7.61
CA ARG A 138 13.78 -17.98 -6.25
C ARG A 138 12.89 -17.27 -5.21
N PRO A 139 11.73 -17.84 -4.84
CA PRO A 139 10.75 -17.19 -3.96
C PRO A 139 11.28 -16.90 -2.56
N GLU A 140 12.21 -17.72 -2.07
CA GLU A 140 12.85 -17.56 -0.77
C GLU A 140 13.72 -16.31 -0.67
N SER A 141 13.97 -15.61 -1.78
CA SER A 141 14.73 -14.37 -1.84
C SER A 141 13.97 -13.12 -1.39
N TRP A 142 12.67 -13.26 -1.07
CA TRP A 142 11.83 -12.13 -0.67
C TRP A 142 12.38 -11.32 0.53
N PRO A 143 13.03 -11.90 1.56
CA PRO A 143 13.56 -11.11 2.67
C PRO A 143 14.64 -10.13 2.22
N GLN A 144 15.53 -10.57 1.32
CA GLN A 144 16.59 -9.73 0.77
C GLN A 144 16.01 -8.61 -0.09
N ILE A 145 15.00 -8.90 -0.92
CA ILE A 145 14.32 -7.88 -1.72
C ILE A 145 13.63 -6.85 -0.82
N LEU A 146 12.99 -7.28 0.26
CA LEU A 146 12.32 -6.38 1.20
C LEU A 146 13.32 -5.50 1.97
N GLN A 147 14.48 -6.07 2.33
CA GLN A 147 15.57 -5.30 2.93
C GLN A 147 16.06 -4.19 1.99
N GLU A 148 16.29 -4.51 0.71
CA GLU A 148 16.68 -3.51 -0.28
C GLU A 148 15.59 -2.46 -0.52
N PHE A 149 14.32 -2.86 -0.52
CA PHE A 149 13.19 -1.93 -0.58
C PHE A 149 13.19 -0.96 0.61
N SER A 150 13.38 -1.47 1.83
CA SER A 150 13.51 -0.63 3.02
C SER A 150 14.68 0.35 2.92
N HIS A 151 15.83 -0.09 2.39
CA HIS A 151 16.98 0.78 2.14
C HIS A 151 16.71 1.85 1.07
N LEU A 152 15.90 1.56 0.05
CA LEU A 152 15.45 2.55 -0.94
C LEU A 152 14.58 3.63 -0.30
N CYS A 153 13.61 3.22 0.52
CA CYS A 153 12.72 4.12 1.25
C CYS A 153 13.46 5.04 2.24
N HIS A 154 14.57 4.59 2.81
CA HIS A 154 15.39 5.37 3.75
C HIS A 154 16.68 5.92 3.11
N SER A 155 16.72 6.03 1.77
CA SER A 155 17.91 6.52 1.09
C SER A 155 18.23 7.97 1.48
N GLU A 156 19.52 8.26 1.68
CA GLU A 156 20.03 9.62 1.88
C GLU A 156 19.81 10.50 0.64
N ASN A 157 19.79 9.87 -0.55
CA ASN A 157 19.51 10.57 -1.79
C ASN A 157 18.00 10.84 -1.91
N ILE A 158 17.63 12.12 -1.81
CA ILE A 158 16.24 12.59 -1.86
C ILE A 158 15.54 12.14 -3.14
N SER A 159 16.20 12.23 -4.31
CA SER A 159 15.62 11.83 -5.59
C SER A 159 15.27 10.34 -5.65
N VAL A 160 16.12 9.51 -5.02
CA VAL A 160 15.88 8.07 -4.86
C VAL A 160 14.70 7.84 -3.93
N ARG A 161 14.68 8.51 -2.78
CA ARG A 161 13.61 8.36 -1.78
C ARG A 161 12.25 8.78 -2.33
N THR A 162 12.15 9.92 -3.01
CA THR A 162 10.87 10.40 -3.56
C THR A 162 10.33 9.53 -4.69
N SER A 163 11.23 8.90 -5.46
CA SER A 163 10.87 8.09 -6.64
C SER A 163 10.89 6.58 -6.36
N CYS A 164 11.21 6.15 -5.13
CA CYS A 164 11.36 4.73 -4.80
C CYS A 164 10.07 3.95 -5.05
N ILE A 165 8.91 4.55 -4.74
CA ILE A 165 7.60 3.95 -4.98
C ILE A 165 7.34 3.83 -6.48
N SER A 166 7.62 4.84 -7.29
CA SER A 166 7.44 4.77 -8.75
C SER A 166 8.33 3.68 -9.37
N LEU A 167 9.59 3.58 -8.93
CA LEU A 167 10.54 2.53 -9.34
C LEU A 167 10.01 1.14 -9.02
N MET A 168 9.53 0.97 -7.79
CA MET A 168 9.10 -0.30 -7.23
C MET A 168 7.63 -0.65 -7.53
N GLU A 169 6.84 0.27 -8.09
CA GLU A 169 5.39 0.14 -8.29
C GLU A 169 4.99 -1.18 -8.98
N PRO A 170 5.64 -1.62 -10.08
CA PRO A 170 5.28 -2.89 -10.70
C PRO A 170 5.49 -4.09 -9.76
N PHE A 171 6.59 -4.13 -9.02
CA PHE A 171 6.85 -5.19 -8.05
C PHE A 171 5.86 -5.15 -6.89
N LEU A 172 5.57 -3.96 -6.33
CA LEU A 172 4.60 -3.81 -5.26
C LEU A 172 3.21 -4.29 -5.70
N LYS A 173 2.78 -3.91 -6.91
CA LYS A 173 1.53 -4.40 -7.52
C LYS A 173 1.53 -5.92 -7.69
N PHE A 174 2.63 -6.50 -8.17
CA PHE A 174 2.73 -7.94 -8.35
C PHE A 174 2.48 -8.71 -7.05
N VAL A 175 3.11 -8.27 -5.96
CA VAL A 175 3.02 -8.93 -4.65
C VAL A 175 1.68 -8.66 -3.96
N LEU A 176 1.22 -7.41 -3.96
CA LEU A 176 0.00 -7.02 -3.23
C LEU A 176 -1.29 -7.44 -3.96
N LEU A 177 -1.28 -7.51 -5.30
CA LEU A 177 -2.46 -7.81 -6.11
C LEU A 177 -2.46 -9.21 -6.72
N GLU A 178 -1.61 -10.13 -6.24
CA GLU A 178 -1.50 -11.48 -6.78
C GLU A 178 -2.89 -12.19 -6.85
N PRO A 179 -3.40 -12.55 -8.05
CA PRO A 179 -4.72 -13.16 -8.25
C PRO A 179 -4.96 -14.47 -7.50
N GLN A 180 -3.90 -15.25 -7.29
CA GLN A 180 -4.02 -16.60 -6.71
C GLN A 180 -3.85 -16.59 -5.19
N GLN A 181 -3.52 -15.43 -4.61
CA GLN A 181 -3.25 -15.22 -3.18
C GLN A 181 -2.49 -16.38 -2.51
N THR A 182 -1.47 -16.92 -3.20
CA THR A 182 -0.86 -18.18 -2.78
C THR A 182 -0.23 -18.05 -1.38
N LEU A 183 -0.30 -19.13 -0.59
CA LEU A 183 0.34 -19.18 0.73
C LEU A 183 1.86 -18.95 0.64
N ARG A 184 2.45 -19.26 -0.51
CA ARG A 184 3.86 -19.02 -0.84
C ARG A 184 4.29 -17.57 -0.60
N PHE A 185 3.42 -16.61 -0.91
CA PHE A 185 3.71 -15.18 -0.76
C PHE A 185 3.01 -14.55 0.46
N LEU A 186 2.37 -15.33 1.33
CA LEU A 186 1.69 -14.78 2.51
C LEU A 186 2.66 -14.03 3.42
N SER A 187 3.75 -14.68 3.85
CA SER A 187 4.75 -14.05 4.72
C SER A 187 5.35 -12.80 4.08
N MET A 188 5.64 -12.85 2.78
CA MET A 188 6.14 -11.70 2.04
C MET A 188 5.15 -10.54 2.04
N ARG A 189 3.87 -10.80 1.73
CA ARG A 189 2.82 -9.77 1.70
C ARG A 189 2.65 -9.08 3.05
N VAL A 190 2.62 -9.84 4.14
CA VAL A 190 2.47 -9.29 5.49
C VAL A 190 3.68 -8.43 5.87
N ASN A 191 4.90 -8.90 5.62
CA ASN A 191 6.11 -8.12 5.92
C ASN A 191 6.23 -6.88 5.03
N LEU A 192 5.82 -6.97 3.76
CA LEU A 192 5.77 -5.83 2.85
C LEU A 192 4.76 -4.78 3.32
N GLN A 193 3.56 -5.21 3.73
CA GLN A 193 2.55 -4.34 4.32
C GLN A 193 3.07 -3.61 5.57
N GLN A 194 3.71 -4.33 6.49
CA GLN A 194 4.32 -3.73 7.69
C GLN A 194 5.44 -2.72 7.34
N THR A 195 6.26 -3.03 6.35
CA THR A 195 7.31 -2.12 5.87
C THR A 195 6.69 -0.86 5.25
N LEU A 196 5.64 -1.01 4.44
CA LEU A 196 4.92 0.11 3.86
C LEU A 196 4.25 0.99 4.93
N LEU A 197 3.71 0.40 6.01
CA LEU A 197 3.14 1.16 7.13
C LEU A 197 4.18 2.00 7.85
N HIS A 198 5.39 1.47 8.05
CA HIS A 198 6.48 2.24 8.67
C HIS A 198 6.90 3.46 7.83
N VAL A 199 6.79 3.37 6.50
CA VAL A 199 7.14 4.45 5.57
C VAL A 199 5.91 5.25 5.12
N ALA A 200 4.70 4.90 5.55
CA ALA A 200 3.45 5.54 5.13
C ALA A 200 3.31 7.01 5.56
N SER A 201 4.23 7.51 6.38
CA SER A 201 4.35 8.95 6.67
C SER A 201 4.79 9.75 5.44
N GLU A 202 5.44 9.12 4.46
CA GLU A 202 5.77 9.75 3.19
C GLU A 202 4.56 9.80 2.25
N ASP A 203 4.30 10.98 1.70
CA ASP A 203 3.11 11.27 0.87
C ASP A 203 3.04 10.39 -0.40
N SER A 204 4.19 10.05 -1.00
CA SER A 204 4.28 9.15 -2.17
C SER A 204 3.77 7.74 -1.85
N VAL A 205 4.16 7.20 -0.69
CA VAL A 205 3.74 5.89 -0.20
C VAL A 205 2.26 5.89 0.12
N LEU A 206 1.78 6.93 0.83
CA LEU A 206 0.39 7.07 1.18
C LEU A 206 -0.51 7.12 -0.07
N LYS A 207 -0.16 7.95 -1.06
CA LYS A 207 -0.89 8.04 -2.34
C LYS A 207 -0.93 6.71 -3.07
N PHE A 208 0.18 5.96 -3.09
CA PHE A 208 0.21 4.62 -3.64
C PHE A 208 -0.72 3.66 -2.90
N LEU A 209 -0.69 3.66 -1.56
CA LEU A 209 -1.54 2.80 -0.73
C LEU A 209 -3.03 3.09 -0.93
N VAL A 210 -3.42 4.37 -0.94
CA VAL A 210 -4.81 4.79 -1.18
C VAL A 210 -5.30 4.35 -2.56
N LYS A 211 -4.42 4.39 -3.57
CA LYS A 211 -4.73 3.94 -4.93
C LYS A 211 -4.87 2.42 -5.03
N ILE A 212 -4.05 1.67 -4.32
CA ILE A 212 -3.94 0.21 -4.50
C ILE A 212 -4.89 -0.60 -3.60
N LEU A 213 -5.23 -0.07 -2.42
CA LEU A 213 -6.06 -0.75 -1.43
C LEU A 213 -7.40 -1.25 -1.96
N PRO A 214 -8.18 -0.46 -2.72
CA PRO A 214 -9.44 -0.93 -3.31
C PRO A 214 -9.28 -2.11 -4.28
N CYS A 215 -8.06 -2.36 -4.76
CA CYS A 215 -7.76 -3.47 -5.66
C CYS A 215 -7.36 -4.75 -4.90
N PHE A 216 -7.25 -4.72 -3.58
CA PHE A 216 -6.95 -5.91 -2.79
C PHE A 216 -8.05 -6.94 -2.97
N GLN A 217 -7.66 -8.20 -3.08
CA GLN A 217 -8.60 -9.30 -3.19
C GLN A 217 -9.07 -9.71 -1.80
N VAL A 218 -10.37 -9.57 -1.58
CA VAL A 218 -11.02 -9.81 -0.30
C VAL A 218 -12.06 -10.92 -0.46
N ASN A 219 -11.58 -12.07 -0.94
CA ASN A 219 -12.45 -13.19 -1.33
C ASN A 219 -12.60 -14.23 -0.21
N THR A 220 -11.70 -14.22 0.78
CA THR A 220 -11.67 -15.18 1.88
C THR A 220 -11.77 -14.49 3.24
N PRO A 221 -12.29 -15.15 4.28
CA PRO A 221 -12.34 -14.61 5.63
C PRO A 221 -11.00 -14.12 6.16
N ASP A 222 -9.93 -14.86 5.88
CA ASP A 222 -8.57 -14.51 6.30
C ASP A 222 -8.09 -13.26 5.57
N SER A 223 -8.28 -13.17 4.25
CA SER A 223 -7.90 -11.98 3.47
C SER A 223 -8.63 -10.71 3.93
N LEU A 224 -9.90 -10.84 4.32
CA LEU A 224 -10.71 -9.75 4.85
C LEU A 224 -10.23 -9.29 6.21
N THR A 225 -9.91 -10.22 7.11
CA THR A 225 -9.37 -9.91 8.43
C THR A 225 -8.03 -9.20 8.32
N MET A 226 -7.11 -9.72 7.51
CA MET A 226 -5.79 -9.13 7.29
C MET A 226 -5.88 -7.74 6.65
N THR A 227 -6.73 -7.57 5.63
CA THR A 227 -6.95 -6.27 4.98
C THR A 227 -7.59 -5.26 5.94
N GLY A 228 -8.53 -5.71 6.79
CA GLY A 228 -9.14 -4.88 7.81
C GLY A 228 -8.16 -4.43 8.90
N GLN A 229 -7.25 -5.31 9.34
CA GLN A 229 -6.17 -4.96 10.28
C GLN A 229 -5.21 -3.93 9.65
N PHE A 230 -4.74 -4.21 8.43
CA PHE A 230 -3.86 -3.31 7.69
C PHE A 230 -4.49 -1.92 7.49
N LEU A 231 -5.76 -1.85 7.12
CA LEU A 231 -6.50 -0.59 6.99
C LEU A 231 -6.65 0.13 8.34
N SER A 232 -6.90 -0.61 9.42
CA SER A 232 -7.02 -0.02 10.76
C SER A 232 -5.74 0.67 11.19
N GLU A 233 -4.59 0.04 10.94
CA GLU A 233 -3.27 0.62 11.20
C GLU A 233 -3.01 1.84 10.30
N LEU A 234 -3.31 1.73 8.99
CA LEU A 234 -3.12 2.86 8.07
C LEU A 234 -3.95 4.07 8.47
N LEU A 235 -5.22 3.87 8.85
CA LEU A 235 -6.13 4.92 9.29
C LEU A 235 -5.59 5.73 10.49
N SER A 236 -4.77 5.11 11.35
CA SER A 236 -4.13 5.80 12.48
C SER A 236 -2.98 6.73 12.08
N ILE A 237 -2.39 6.52 10.91
CA ILE A 237 -1.22 7.25 10.40
C ILE A 237 -1.66 8.43 9.52
N VAL A 238 -2.73 8.27 8.73
CA VAL A 238 -3.14 9.26 7.74
C VAL A 238 -3.66 10.54 8.40
N LYS A 239 -3.07 11.67 8.01
CA LYS A 239 -3.50 13.02 8.46
C LYS A 239 -4.29 13.79 7.41
N SER A 240 -4.08 13.47 6.13
CA SER A 240 -4.71 14.22 5.04
C SER A 240 -6.17 13.82 4.82
N HIS A 241 -7.04 14.83 4.67
CA HIS A 241 -8.49 14.65 4.62
C HIS A 241 -8.98 13.93 3.35
N GLN A 242 -8.34 14.17 2.20
CA GLN A 242 -8.75 13.59 0.93
C GLN A 242 -8.53 12.08 0.90
N GLU A 243 -7.35 11.64 1.33
CA GLU A 243 -6.95 10.25 1.47
C GLU A 243 -7.80 9.54 2.52
N LEU A 244 -8.03 10.18 3.68
CA LEU A 244 -8.92 9.65 4.71
C LEU A 244 -10.33 9.37 4.18
N SER A 245 -10.91 10.25 3.36
CA SER A 245 -12.26 10.03 2.81
C SER A 245 -12.33 8.76 1.94
N VAL A 246 -11.31 8.49 1.12
CA VAL A 246 -11.23 7.28 0.31
C VAL A 246 -11.07 6.03 1.19
N LEU A 247 -10.18 6.08 2.19
CA LEU A 247 -9.95 4.97 3.11
C LEU A 247 -11.17 4.66 3.98
N VAL A 248 -11.92 5.67 4.42
CA VAL A 248 -13.17 5.50 5.18
C VAL A 248 -14.24 4.83 4.32
N ARG A 249 -14.40 5.23 3.05
CA ARG A 249 -15.30 4.53 2.10
C ARG A 249 -14.92 3.06 1.95
N PHE A 250 -13.64 2.78 1.73
CA PHE A 250 -13.17 1.41 1.64
C PHE A 250 -13.39 0.63 2.94
N GLY A 251 -13.13 1.24 4.11
CA GLY A 251 -13.36 0.62 5.41
C GLY A 251 -14.81 0.22 5.65
N PHE A 252 -15.78 1.07 5.32
CA PHE A 252 -17.19 0.68 5.41
C PHE A 252 -17.57 -0.44 4.43
N SER A 253 -16.97 -0.47 3.24
CA SER A 253 -17.19 -1.58 2.30
C SER A 253 -16.67 -2.91 2.86
N LEU A 254 -15.52 -2.91 3.56
CA LEU A 254 -15.00 -4.09 4.24
C LEU A 254 -15.91 -4.50 5.40
N CYS A 255 -16.39 -3.57 6.24
CA CYS A 255 -17.32 -3.88 7.32
C CYS A 255 -18.63 -4.51 6.80
N LEU A 256 -19.13 -4.04 5.65
CA LEU A 256 -20.30 -4.63 5.00
C LEU A 256 -20.02 -6.08 4.56
N GLN A 257 -18.90 -6.33 3.89
CA GLN A 257 -18.47 -7.67 3.51
C GLN A 257 -18.25 -8.57 4.74
N SER A 258 -17.65 -8.04 5.81
CA SER A 258 -17.45 -8.79 7.06
C SER A 258 -18.78 -9.20 7.69
N THR A 259 -19.81 -8.35 7.57
CA THR A 259 -21.14 -8.67 8.09
C THR A 259 -21.80 -9.77 7.27
N GLN A 260 -21.65 -9.76 5.94
CA GLN A 260 -22.17 -10.82 5.07
C GLN A 260 -21.52 -12.18 5.36
N LEU A 261 -20.24 -12.19 5.71
CA LEU A 261 -19.47 -13.39 6.03
C LEU A 261 -19.44 -13.74 7.53
N GLN A 262 -20.14 -12.98 8.38
CA GLN A 262 -20.19 -13.16 9.84
C GLN A 262 -18.82 -13.13 10.54
N ILE A 263 -17.90 -12.29 10.05
CA ILE A 263 -16.56 -12.12 10.60
C ILE A 263 -16.51 -10.92 11.56
N ASN A 264 -15.68 -11.00 12.60
CA ASN A 264 -15.48 -9.92 13.54
C ASN A 264 -14.71 -8.75 12.90
N TYR A 265 -15.38 -7.59 12.78
CA TYR A 265 -14.80 -6.35 12.25
C TYR A 265 -14.65 -5.24 13.32
N SER A 266 -14.69 -5.60 14.61
CA SER A 266 -14.71 -4.64 15.73
C SER A 266 -13.51 -3.68 15.78
N ILE A 267 -12.31 -4.17 15.42
CA ILE A 267 -11.08 -3.36 15.37
C ILE A 267 -11.18 -2.29 14.29
N LEU A 268 -11.65 -2.68 13.09
CA LEU A 268 -11.86 -1.77 11.98
C LEU A 268 -12.95 -0.75 12.29
N ALA A 269 -14.09 -1.19 12.86
CA ALA A 269 -15.18 -0.29 13.24
C ALA A 269 -14.73 0.75 14.29
N ARG A 270 -13.92 0.36 15.27
CA ARG A 270 -13.36 1.28 16.27
C ARG A 270 -12.37 2.26 15.64
N SER A 271 -11.53 1.79 14.72
CA SER A 271 -10.57 2.65 14.02
C SER A 271 -11.29 3.69 13.16
N LEU A 272 -12.32 3.27 12.41
CA LEU A 272 -13.19 4.16 11.65
C LEU A 272 -13.88 5.20 12.55
N GLN A 273 -14.44 4.76 13.68
CA GLN A 273 -15.05 5.68 14.64
C GLN A 273 -14.04 6.73 15.12
N ASN A 274 -12.85 6.31 15.54
CA ASN A 274 -11.82 7.22 16.04
C ASN A 274 -11.40 8.22 14.97
N CYS A 275 -11.19 7.78 13.72
CA CYS A 275 -10.82 8.66 12.62
C CYS A 275 -11.92 9.68 12.29
N ILE A 276 -13.18 9.26 12.23
CA ILE A 276 -14.30 10.15 11.91
C ILE A 276 -14.55 11.16 13.04
N VAL A 277 -14.59 10.70 14.29
CA VAL A 277 -14.88 11.58 15.43
C VAL A 277 -13.76 12.59 15.66
N ASN A 278 -12.50 12.21 15.43
CA ASN A 278 -11.35 13.11 15.56
C ASN A 278 -11.16 14.02 14.34
N SER A 279 -11.82 13.73 13.22
CA SER A 279 -11.74 14.59 12.05
C SER A 279 -12.53 15.89 12.29
N LYS A 280 -11.86 17.02 12.10
CA LYS A 280 -12.48 18.36 12.19
C LYS A 280 -13.35 18.69 10.97
N VAL A 281 -13.19 17.94 9.89
CA VAL A 281 -13.83 18.15 8.59
C VAL A 281 -14.68 16.93 8.26
N ASN A 282 -15.84 17.14 7.64
CA ASN A 282 -16.71 16.07 7.21
C ASN A 282 -16.04 15.26 6.07
N ILE A 283 -15.53 14.08 6.42
CA ILE A 283 -14.90 13.10 5.52
C ILE A 283 -15.89 12.08 4.93
N MET A 284 -17.14 12.10 5.41
CA MET A 284 -18.18 11.15 5.05
C MET A 284 -18.83 11.52 3.71
N SER A 285 -19.45 10.53 3.08
CA SER A 285 -20.23 10.70 1.85
C SER A 285 -21.56 9.94 1.94
N ASP A 286 -22.50 10.25 1.05
CA ASP A 286 -23.82 9.60 1.04
C ASP A 286 -23.72 8.07 0.98
N THR A 287 -22.76 7.53 0.23
CA THR A 287 -22.51 6.07 0.15
C THR A 287 -22.08 5.48 1.49
N ASN A 288 -21.37 6.25 2.33
CA ASN A 288 -21.02 5.81 3.68
C ASN A 288 -22.26 5.70 4.57
N ILE A 289 -23.22 6.61 4.44
CA ILE A 289 -24.45 6.59 5.24
C ILE A 289 -25.31 5.38 4.85
N VAL A 290 -25.41 5.09 3.55
CA VAL A 290 -26.05 3.87 3.05
C VAL A 290 -25.38 2.63 3.64
N ALA A 291 -24.05 2.55 3.58
CA ALA A 291 -23.31 1.42 4.15
C ALA A 291 -23.55 1.27 5.67
N ILE A 292 -23.55 2.38 6.42
CA ILE A 292 -23.89 2.38 7.85
C ILE A 292 -25.29 1.83 8.07
N ALA A 293 -26.29 2.30 7.33
CA ALA A 293 -27.66 1.82 7.46
C ALA A 293 -27.76 0.30 7.22
N THR A 294 -27.09 -0.21 6.18
CA THR A 294 -27.07 -1.65 5.90
C THR A 294 -26.38 -2.43 7.00
N ILE A 295 -25.20 -2.00 7.45
CA ILE A 295 -24.46 -2.63 8.56
C ILE A 295 -25.35 -2.68 9.81
N LEU A 296 -26.01 -1.56 10.16
CA LEU A 296 -26.88 -1.50 11.33
C LEU A 296 -28.06 -2.49 11.26
N SER A 297 -28.55 -2.82 10.07
CA SER A 297 -29.62 -3.78 9.86
C SER A 297 -29.17 -5.24 9.95
N THR A 298 -27.92 -5.53 9.57
CA THR A 298 -27.44 -6.92 9.40
C THR A 298 -26.49 -7.39 10.49
N SER A 299 -25.86 -6.49 11.23
CA SER A 299 -24.79 -6.83 12.16
C SER A 299 -25.28 -7.34 13.52
N PRO A 300 -24.56 -8.29 14.14
CA PRO A 300 -24.82 -8.70 15.51
C PRO A 300 -24.53 -7.55 16.50
N LYS A 301 -25.27 -7.52 17.62
CA LYS A 301 -25.22 -6.44 18.62
C LYS A 301 -23.83 -6.21 19.25
N GLU A 302 -22.98 -7.24 19.24
CA GLU A 302 -21.65 -7.23 19.83
C GLU A 302 -20.69 -6.21 19.18
N TYR A 303 -20.82 -5.98 17.87
CA TYR A 303 -19.86 -5.18 17.09
C TYR A 303 -20.43 -3.83 16.63
N ILE A 304 -21.70 -3.56 16.92
CA ILE A 304 -22.44 -2.43 16.34
C ILE A 304 -22.18 -1.10 17.04
N GLY A 305 -21.67 -1.11 18.28
CA GLY A 305 -21.49 0.09 19.11
C GLY A 305 -20.68 1.20 18.44
N PRO A 306 -19.50 0.93 17.87
CA PRO A 306 -18.73 1.95 17.16
C PRO A 306 -19.48 2.54 15.96
N ILE A 307 -20.24 1.73 15.23
CA ILE A 307 -21.03 2.14 14.07
C ILE A 307 -22.20 3.04 14.50
N VAL A 308 -22.88 2.72 15.61
CA VAL A 308 -23.92 3.57 16.21
C VAL A 308 -23.37 4.94 16.60
N ASN A 309 -22.15 4.98 17.17
CA ASN A 309 -21.50 6.24 17.52
C ASN A 309 -21.18 7.09 16.29
N VAL A 310 -20.73 6.47 15.20
CA VAL A 310 -20.52 7.17 13.92
C VAL A 310 -21.86 7.69 13.38
N ALA A 311 -22.92 6.87 13.38
CA ALA A 311 -24.24 7.30 12.93
C ALA A 311 -24.76 8.51 13.74
N ASN A 312 -24.58 8.49 15.06
CA ASN A 312 -24.91 9.61 15.94
C ASN A 312 -24.09 10.87 15.60
N TRP A 313 -22.80 10.72 15.28
CA TRP A 313 -21.96 11.84 14.85
C TRP A 313 -22.45 12.45 13.54
N VAL A 314 -22.76 11.61 12.54
CA VAL A 314 -23.28 12.06 11.23
C VAL A 314 -24.56 12.88 11.40
N LEU A 315 -25.47 12.47 12.29
CA LEU A 315 -26.74 13.16 12.51
C LEU A 315 -26.62 14.50 13.26
N LYS A 316 -25.51 14.77 13.93
CA LYS A 316 -25.25 16.09 14.52
C LYS A 316 -25.02 17.15 13.43
N ASP A 317 -24.53 16.73 12.27
CA ASP A 317 -24.38 17.61 11.12
C ASP A 317 -25.72 17.75 10.38
N ASN A 318 -26.19 18.99 10.23
CA ASN A 318 -27.45 19.29 9.56
C ASN A 318 -27.32 19.32 8.03
N SER A 319 -26.12 19.14 7.47
CA SER A 319 -25.82 19.28 6.04
C SER A 319 -26.38 18.17 5.14
N TRP A 320 -26.73 17.01 5.67
CA TRP A 320 -27.04 15.81 4.87
C TRP A 320 -28.41 15.82 4.16
N ASN A 321 -28.51 15.06 3.06
CA ASN A 321 -29.77 14.85 2.35
C ASN A 321 -30.78 14.08 3.25
N PRO A 322 -32.03 14.58 3.41
CA PRO A 322 -33.04 13.93 4.24
C PRO A 322 -33.40 12.51 3.79
N VAL A 323 -33.29 12.20 2.49
CA VAL A 323 -33.53 10.83 1.99
C VAL A 323 -32.47 9.87 2.52
N VAL A 324 -31.21 10.30 2.51
CA VAL A 324 -30.05 9.52 2.96
C VAL A 324 -30.09 9.32 4.47
N ILE A 325 -30.45 10.37 5.24
CA ILE A 325 -30.70 10.25 6.68
C ILE A 325 -31.87 9.30 6.97
N GLY A 326 -32.93 9.37 6.16
CA GLY A 326 -34.11 8.51 6.30
C GLY A 326 -33.80 7.02 6.22
N MET A 327 -32.73 6.63 5.50
CA MET A 327 -32.28 5.23 5.44
C MET A 327 -31.83 4.68 6.79
N LEU A 328 -31.46 5.54 7.76
CA LEU A 328 -31.11 5.12 9.12
C LEU A 328 -32.35 4.84 10.00
N ALA A 329 -33.54 5.30 9.60
CA ALA A 329 -34.75 5.16 10.41
C ALA A 329 -35.15 3.69 10.63
N LEU A 330 -35.21 2.89 9.57
CA LEU A 330 -35.60 1.48 9.67
C LEU A 330 -34.58 0.63 10.47
N PRO A 331 -33.26 0.68 10.18
CA PRO A 331 -32.26 -0.04 10.98
C PRO A 331 -32.33 0.30 12.47
N THR A 332 -32.52 1.58 12.82
CA THR A 332 -32.58 2.02 14.22
C THR A 332 -33.82 1.49 14.94
N LEU A 333 -34.97 1.45 14.28
CA LEU A 333 -36.19 0.85 14.84
C LEU A 333 -36.01 -0.65 15.09
N VAL A 334 -35.44 -1.37 14.13
CA VAL A 334 -35.15 -2.81 14.28
C VAL A 334 -34.27 -3.05 15.51
N LEU A 335 -33.19 -2.26 15.68
CA LEU A 335 -32.29 -2.39 16.83
C LEU A 335 -32.95 -2.15 18.19
N VAL A 336 -33.95 -1.25 18.25
CA VAL A 336 -34.73 -1.01 19.49
C VAL A 336 -35.71 -2.14 19.79
N THR A 337 -36.24 -2.80 18.75
CA THR A 337 -37.25 -3.87 18.92
C THR A 337 -36.68 -5.21 19.39
N ILE A 338 -35.38 -5.47 19.20
CA ILE A 338 -34.78 -6.75 19.61
C ILE A 338 -34.56 -6.69 21.13
N PRO A 339 -35.25 -7.53 21.94
CA PRO A 339 -35.03 -7.56 23.38
C PRO A 339 -33.57 -7.93 23.67
N SER A 340 -32.88 -7.09 24.44
CA SER A 340 -31.58 -7.45 24.98
C SER A 340 -31.81 -8.52 26.04
N VAL A 341 -31.22 -9.70 25.87
CA VAL A 341 -31.20 -10.70 26.95
C VAL A 341 -30.50 -10.03 28.12
N THR A 342 -31.30 -9.65 29.11
CA THR A 342 -30.88 -9.10 30.39
C THR A 342 -30.09 -10.18 31.11
N GLN A 343 -28.78 -10.21 30.91
CA GLN A 343 -27.87 -10.84 31.85
C GLN A 343 -26.92 -9.77 32.37
N THR A 344 -27.33 -9.23 33.52
CA THR A 344 -26.47 -8.76 34.63
C THR A 344 -25.19 -7.99 34.26
N GLY A 345 -25.20 -6.67 34.48
CA GLY A 345 -23.98 -5.93 34.88
C GLY A 345 -23.04 -5.40 33.80
N ASN A 346 -23.23 -5.71 32.52
CA ASN A 346 -22.36 -5.17 31.48
C ASN A 346 -22.70 -3.70 31.15
N LYS A 347 -21.93 -2.76 31.73
CA LYS A 347 -21.99 -1.31 31.45
C LYS A 347 -21.99 -0.98 29.94
N THR A 348 -21.32 -1.80 29.14
CA THR A 348 -21.25 -1.68 27.68
C THR A 348 -22.59 -1.91 26.98
N ALA A 349 -23.41 -2.87 27.45
CA ALA A 349 -24.73 -3.14 26.89
C ALA A 349 -25.70 -1.98 27.19
N GLN A 350 -25.64 -1.42 28.40
CA GLN A 350 -26.44 -0.24 28.78
C GLN A 350 -26.03 1.01 27.97
N GLN A 351 -24.74 1.23 27.76
CA GLN A 351 -24.23 2.32 26.91
C GLN A 351 -24.69 2.16 25.46
N LEU A 352 -24.72 0.94 24.93
CA LEU A 352 -25.20 0.66 23.58
C LEU A 352 -26.70 0.97 23.45
N GLU A 353 -27.52 0.54 24.40
CA GLU A 353 -28.97 0.83 24.40
C GLU A 353 -29.25 2.34 24.48
N GLN A 354 -28.51 3.07 25.32
CA GLN A 354 -28.59 4.54 25.39
C GLN A 354 -28.19 5.17 24.05
N GLY A 355 -27.12 4.67 23.41
CA GLY A 355 -26.67 5.12 22.10
C GLY A 355 -27.70 4.90 20.98
N ILE A 356 -28.38 3.75 20.97
CA ILE A 356 -29.43 3.43 19.99
C ILE A 356 -30.66 4.32 20.21
N ARG A 357 -31.09 4.54 21.46
CA ARG A 357 -32.23 5.43 21.77
C ARG A 357 -31.93 6.89 21.41
N SER A 358 -30.70 7.35 21.65
CA SER A 358 -30.20 8.66 21.21
C SER A 358 -30.21 8.78 19.69
N LEU A 359 -29.83 7.72 18.98
CA LEU A 359 -29.84 7.68 17.53
C LEU A 359 -31.27 7.82 16.99
N LEU A 360 -32.22 7.05 17.51
CA LEU A 360 -33.62 7.11 17.11
C LEU A 360 -34.24 8.50 17.35
N SER A 361 -33.98 9.12 18.51
CA SER A 361 -34.50 10.46 18.82
C SER A 361 -33.91 11.52 17.88
N THR A 362 -32.63 11.39 17.53
CA THR A 362 -31.93 12.32 16.64
C THR A 362 -32.39 12.15 15.19
N VAL A 363 -32.58 10.91 14.71
CA VAL A 363 -33.16 10.64 13.36
C VAL A 363 -34.56 11.26 13.26
N LYS A 364 -35.42 11.02 14.26
CA LYS A 364 -36.77 11.58 14.31
C LYS A 364 -36.75 13.11 14.25
N LYS A 365 -35.90 13.76 15.05
CA LYS A 365 -35.76 15.21 15.07
C LYS A 365 -35.27 15.76 13.73
N SER A 366 -34.24 15.15 13.14
CA SER A 366 -33.65 15.59 11.86
C SER A 366 -34.64 15.49 10.69
N LEU A 367 -35.47 14.45 10.66
CA LEU A 367 -36.53 14.30 9.65
C LEU A 367 -37.64 15.36 9.82
N ILE A 368 -38.11 15.59 11.04
CA ILE A 368 -39.17 16.58 11.34
C ILE A 368 -38.70 18.01 11.09
N ASP A 369 -37.49 18.37 11.54
CA ASP A 369 -36.91 19.72 11.37
C ASP A 369 -36.67 20.06 9.88
N LYS A 370 -36.36 19.06 9.04
CA LYS A 370 -36.15 19.26 7.60
C LYS A 370 -37.46 19.26 6.80
N GLU A 371 -38.46 18.49 7.22
CA GLU A 371 -39.79 18.52 6.62
C GLU A 371 -40.50 19.86 6.89
N THR A 372 -40.41 20.37 8.12
CA THR A 372 -40.92 21.71 8.47
C THR A 372 -40.18 22.84 7.74
N LYS A 373 -38.87 22.73 7.51
CA LYS A 373 -38.12 23.66 6.65
C LYS A 373 -38.55 23.59 5.18
N LYS A 374 -38.77 22.39 4.63
CA LYS A 374 -39.26 22.20 3.25
C LYS A 374 -40.67 22.78 3.07
N GLN A 375 -41.54 22.60 4.06
CA GLN A 375 -42.88 23.19 4.07
C GLN A 375 -42.82 24.72 4.16
N LYS A 376 -41.98 25.29 5.05
CA LYS A 376 -41.75 26.75 5.12
C LYS A 376 -41.18 27.33 3.82
N ALA A 377 -40.21 26.66 3.19
CA ALA A 377 -39.62 27.11 1.92
C ALA A 377 -40.64 27.11 0.77
N ARG A 378 -41.50 26.09 0.69
CA ARG A 378 -42.64 26.06 -0.24
C ARG A 378 -43.61 27.22 0.01
N LEU A 379 -43.91 27.52 1.28
CA LEU A 379 -44.77 28.63 1.68
C LEU A 379 -44.15 29.99 1.28
N ILE A 380 -42.86 30.18 1.50
CA ILE A 380 -42.13 31.39 1.09
C ILE A 380 -42.09 31.54 -0.44
N THR A 381 -41.89 30.44 -1.17
CA THR A 381 -41.89 30.44 -2.65
C THR A 381 -43.26 30.79 -3.22
N LEU A 382 -44.34 30.28 -2.61
CA LEU A 382 -45.72 30.65 -2.95
C LEU A 382 -46.00 32.13 -2.62
N LEU A 383 -45.53 32.61 -1.47
CA LEU A 383 -45.68 34.01 -1.06
C LEU A 383 -44.85 34.99 -1.90
N THR A 384 -43.72 34.57 -2.45
CA THR A 384 -42.88 35.39 -3.36
C THR A 384 -43.39 35.37 -4.80
N ARG A 385 -43.90 34.23 -5.29
CA ARG A 385 -44.59 34.16 -6.60
C ARG A 385 -45.85 35.03 -6.68
N ASN A 386 -46.55 35.19 -5.56
CA ASN A 386 -47.74 36.04 -5.48
C ASN A 386 -47.43 37.55 -5.38
N LYS A 387 -46.16 37.94 -5.16
CA LYS A 387 -45.74 39.35 -5.13
C LYS A 387 -45.27 39.90 -6.48
N THR A 388 -45.03 39.06 -7.48
CA THR A 388 -44.64 39.46 -8.84
C THR A 388 -45.82 39.65 -9.81
N ILE A 389 -47.06 39.65 -9.30
CA ILE A 389 -48.30 39.86 -10.08
C ILE A 389 -49.02 41.17 -9.66
N TYR A 390 -48.28 42.15 -9.14
CA TYR A 390 -48.78 43.51 -8.96
C TYR A 390 -47.79 44.53 -9.51
#